data_AF-A0A1Y3US64-F1
#
_entry.id   AF-A0A1Y3US64-F1
#
_cell.length_a   1.000
_cell.length_b   1.000
_cell.length_c   1.000
_cell.angle_alpha   90.00
_cell.angle_beta   90.00
_cell.angle_gamma   90.00
#
_symmetry.space_group_name_H-M   'P 1'
#
loop_
_entity.id
_entity.type
_entity.pdbx_description
1 polymer ?
#
loop_
_entity_poly.entity_id
_entity_poly.type
_entity_poly.pdbx_seq_one_letter_code
_entity_poly.pdbx_strand_id
1 'polypeptide(L)' 'MEFDGNRIIAAEGKALRRKSDGWIAGPELWIGYTYYIAGIKLVEPLLELPEHYEEVDMPEGFSEEIPQE' A
#
# COMPACT_ATOMS: atom_id res chain seq x y z
N MET A 1 9.57 2.39 8.59
CA MET A 1 8.31 1.64 8.65
C MET A 1 7.92 1.36 10.09
N GLU A 2 6.70 1.73 10.47
CA GLU A 2 6.09 1.47 11.78
C GLU A 2 4.81 0.61 11.62
N PHE A 3 4.45 -0.11 12.69
CA PHE A 3 3.32 -1.05 12.72
C PHE A 3 2.45 -0.84 13.96
N ASP A 4 1.13 -0.76 13.75
CA ASP A 4 0.14 -0.69 14.82
C ASP A 4 -1.05 -1.61 14.48
N GLY A 5 -1.03 -2.83 14.99
CA GLY A 5 -2.01 -3.86 14.61
C GLY A 5 -1.94 -4.18 13.11
N ASN A 6 -3.01 -3.90 12.37
CA ASN A 6 -3.06 -4.08 10.91
C ASN A 6 -2.77 -2.79 10.12
N ARG A 7 -2.31 -1.73 10.81
CA ARG A 7 -1.89 -0.47 10.19
C ARG A 7 -0.39 -0.49 9.94
N ILE A 8 0.01 -0.02 8.77
CA ILE A 8 1.39 0.15 8.35
C ILE A 8 1.60 1.62 8.00
N ILE A 9 2.68 2.20 8.52
CA ILE A 9 3.06 3.59 8.26
C ILE A 9 4.48 3.61 7.67
N ALA A 10 4.62 4.22 6.49
CA ALA A 10 5.92 4.46 5.87
C ALA A 10 6.67 5.60 6.57
N ALA A 11 7.99 5.61 6.46
CA ALA A 11 8.80 6.74 6.89
C ALA A 11 8.41 8.04 6.16
N GLU A 12 8.76 9.19 6.76
CA GLU A 12 8.51 10.51 6.16
C GLU A 12 9.09 10.59 4.73
N GLY A 13 8.29 11.09 3.78
CA GLY A 13 8.66 11.18 2.37
C GLY A 13 8.67 9.84 1.61
N LYS A 14 8.24 8.74 2.24
CA LYS A 14 8.12 7.42 1.60
C LYS A 14 6.67 7.01 1.39
N ALA A 15 6.47 6.09 0.46
CA ALA A 15 5.20 5.41 0.23
C ALA A 15 5.38 3.89 0.36
N LEU A 16 4.30 3.21 0.71
CA LEU A 16 4.19 1.76 0.72
C LEU A 16 3.90 1.26 -0.69
N ARG A 17 4.75 0.37 -1.19
CA ARG A 17 4.55 -0.35 -2.45
C ARG A 17 4.32 -1.83 -2.18
N ARG A 18 3.27 -2.40 -2.76
CA ARG A 18 3.07 -3.85 -2.74
C ARG A 18 4.06 -4.52 -3.69
N LYS A 19 4.87 -5.45 -3.18
CA LYS A 19 5.96 -6.10 -3.92
C LYS A 19 5.48 -6.95 -5.09
N SER A 20 4.28 -7.54 -4.99
CA SER A 20 3.77 -8.50 -5.97
C SER A 20 3.36 -7.86 -7.30
N ASP A 21 2.86 -6.63 -7.28
CA ASP A 21 2.32 -5.95 -8.46
C ASP A 21 2.76 -4.49 -8.61
N GLY A 22 3.54 -3.96 -7.66
CA GLY A 22 4.04 -2.60 -7.69
C GLY A 22 2.98 -1.55 -7.31
N TRP A 23 1.82 -1.96 -6.79
CA TRP A 23 0.78 -1.01 -6.38
C TRP A 23 1.26 -0.07 -5.27
N ILE A 24 1.13 1.24 -5.49
CA ILE A 24 1.46 2.28 -4.51
C ILE A 24 0.23 2.58 -3.66
N ALA A 25 0.29 2.21 -2.39
CA ALA A 25 -0.80 2.45 -1.43
C ALA A 25 -0.76 3.88 -0.85
N GLY A 26 0.44 4.49 -0.79
CA GLY A 26 0.66 5.80 -0.18
C GLY A 26 1.45 5.72 1.14
N PRO A 27 1.50 6.79 1.94
CA PRO A 27 2.32 6.83 3.17
C PRO A 27 1.77 5.92 4.28
N GLU A 28 0.52 5.50 4.18
CA GLU A 28 -0.18 4.74 5.21
C GLU A 28 -1.17 3.76 4.58
N LEU A 29 -1.28 2.57 5.16
CA LEU A 29 -2.18 1.52 4.70
C LEU A 29 -2.70 0.66 5.86
N TRP A 30 -3.98 0.31 5.83
CA TRP A 30 -4.54 -0.78 6.63
C TRP A 30 -4.59 -2.05 5.79
N ILE A 31 -3.85 -3.08 6.23
CA ILE A 31 -3.80 -4.38 5.57
C ILE A 31 -4.92 -5.32 6.04
N GLY A 32 -5.28 -6.24 5.16
CA GLY A 32 -6.36 -7.20 5.35
C GLY A 32 -6.38 -8.20 4.20
N TYR A 33 -7.55 -8.78 3.89
CA TYR A 33 -7.65 -9.67 2.73
C TYR A 33 -7.74 -8.89 1.43
N THR A 34 -6.83 -9.17 0.49
CA THR A 34 -6.98 -8.74 -0.91
C THR A 34 -7.60 -9.85 -1.75
N TYR A 35 -8.45 -9.44 -2.68
CA TYR A 35 -9.10 -10.33 -3.66
C TYR A 35 -8.50 -10.17 -5.06
N TYR A 36 -7.60 -9.20 -5.24
CA TYR A 36 -7.01 -8.85 -6.53
C TYR A 36 -5.52 -8.53 -6.38
N ILE A 37 -4.73 -9.01 -7.32
CA ILE A 37 -3.31 -8.62 -7.50
C ILE A 37 -3.12 -8.26 -8.96
N ALA A 38 -2.51 -7.12 -9.24
CA ALA A 38 -2.36 -6.58 -10.60
C ALA A 38 -3.68 -6.53 -11.41
N GLY A 39 -4.82 -6.27 -10.73
CA GLY A 39 -6.16 -6.27 -11.34
C GLY A 39 -6.74 -7.65 -11.64
N ILE A 40 -6.02 -8.75 -11.35
CA ILE A 40 -6.47 -10.12 -11.57
C ILE A 40 -7.15 -10.64 -10.30
N LYS A 41 -8.39 -11.14 -10.44
CA LYS A 41 -9.13 -11.76 -9.34
C LYS A 41 -8.44 -13.05 -8.90
N LEU A 42 -8.16 -13.17 -7.61
CA LEU A 42 -7.59 -14.39 -7.03
C LEU A 42 -8.67 -15.48 -6.88
N VAL A 43 -8.25 -16.75 -6.98
CA VAL A 43 -9.13 -17.90 -6.72
C VAL A 43 -9.54 -17.93 -5.25
N GLU A 44 -8.59 -17.64 -4.35
CA GLU A 44 -8.80 -17.48 -2.92
C GLU A 44 -8.21 -16.13 -2.47
N PRO A 45 -8.87 -15.40 -1.55
CA PRO A 45 -8.33 -14.14 -1.05
C PRO A 45 -7.02 -14.37 -0.29
N LEU A 46 -6.10 -13.43 -0.44
CA LEU A 46 -4.81 -13.46 0.25
C LEU A 46 -4.86 -12.50 1.45
N LEU A 47 -4.53 -13.00 2.64
CA LEU A 47 -4.29 -12.11 3.78
C LEU A 47 -2.97 -11.37 3.56
N GLU A 48 -3.05 -10.04 3.48
CA GLU A 48 -1.88 -9.21 3.32
C GLU A 48 -1.14 -9.04 4.65
N LEU A 49 0.19 -9.15 4.59
CA LEU A 49 1.10 -8.98 5.71
C LEU A 49 2.04 -7.80 5.44
N PRO A 50 2.64 -7.21 6.48
CA PRO A 50 3.63 -6.15 6.30
C PRO A 50 4.77 -6.49 5.34
N GLU A 51 5.18 -7.75 5.33
CA GLU A 51 6.27 -8.27 4.49
C GLU A 51 5.95 -8.20 2.99
N HIS A 52 4.68 -8.09 2.60
CA HIS A 52 4.26 -7.91 1.20
C HIS A 52 4.52 -6.48 0.69
N TYR A 53 4.89 -5.56 1.58
CA TYR A 53 5.13 -4.17 1.26
C TYR A 53 6.61 -3.80 1.44
N GLU A 54 7.02 -2.77 0.72
CA GLU A 54 8.32 -2.11 0.87
C GLU A 54 8.12 -0.59 0.85
N GLU A 55 9.06 0.13 1.43
CA GLU A 55 9.11 1.59 1.33
C GLU A 55 9.81 2.00 0.03
N VAL A 56 9.17 2.86 -0.74
CA VAL A 56 9.74 3.53 -1.90
C VAL A 56 9.68 5.05 -1.70
N ASP A 57 10.51 5.81 -2.41
CA ASP A 57 10.35 7.27 -2.44
C ASP A 57 8.94 7.64 -2.89
N MET A 58 8.34 8.61 -2.20
CA MET A 58 7.00 9.07 -2.54
C MET A 58 7.02 9.64 -3.97
N PRO A 59 6.18 9.13 -4.89
CA PRO A 59 6.16 9.62 -6.25
C PRO A 59 5.68 11.08 -6.30
N GLU A 60 6.30 11.87 -7.17
CA GLU A 60 5.88 13.26 -7.42
C GLU A 60 4.40 13.30 -7.85
N GLY A 61 3.63 14.22 -7.26
CA GLY A 61 2.19 14.38 -7.54
C GLY A 61 1.25 13.48 -6.74
N PHE A 62 1.75 12.52 -5.93
CA PHE A 62 0.88 11.63 -5.13
C PHE A 62 0.03 12.39 -4.08
N SER A 63 0.49 13.57 -3.65
CA SER A 63 -0.20 14.42 -2.68
C SER A 63 -1.02 15.56 -3.30
N GLU A 64 -1.00 15.74 -4.63
CA GLU A 64 -1.50 16.96 -5.28
C GLU A 64 -2.93 16.85 -5.84
N GLU A 65 -3.60 15.71 -5.68
CA GLU A 65 -4.97 15.52 -6.18
C GLU A 65 -5.94 15.05 -5.09
N ILE A 66 -6.43 16.00 -4.30
CA ILE A 66 -7.82 15.93 -3.82
C ILE A 66 -8.50 17.24 -4.23
N PRO A 67 -9.27 17.27 -5.34
CA PRO A 67 -10.26 18.30 -5.52
C PRO A 67 -11.21 18.21 -4.31
N GLN A 68 -11.22 19.24 -3.46
CA GLN A 68 -12.28 19.41 -2.49
C GLN A 68 -13.52 19.85 -3.28
N GLU A 69 -14.43 18.91 -3.56
CA GLU A 69 -15.81 19.23 -3.96
C GLU A 69 -16.61 19.76 -2.78
#